data_AF-A0A8S4QK50-F1
#
_entry.id   AF-A0A8S4QK50-F1
#
_cell.length_a   1.000
_cell.length_b   1.000
_cell.length_c   1.000
_cell.angle_alpha   90.00
_cell.angle_beta   90.00
_cell.angle_gamma   90.00
#
_symmetry.space_group_name_H-M   'P 1'
#
loop_
_entity.id
_entity.type
_entity.pdbx_description
1 polymer ?
#
loop_
_entity_poly.entity_id
_entity_poly.type
_entity_poly.pdbx_seq_one_letter_code
_entity_poly.pdbx_strand_id
1 'polypeptide(L)'
;MSQLAWFIATVTVGVFLYQLIVMQLIYFLFLRRNPYKFYWGLSQAMLTASATASTAAALPVTFRAMEGPLRIDPRITRFVLPIGCNINMDGTALFLSVASVFVCQMNSMHLGFAQLATI
;
A
#
# COMPACT_ATOMS: atom_id res chain seq x y z
N MET A 1 -5.20 -26.87 3.52
CA MET A 1 -4.69 -25.84 4.46
C MET A 1 -3.36 -25.24 4.01
N SER A 2 -2.41 -26.02 3.47
CA SER A 2 -1.12 -25.50 2.98
C SER A 2 -1.22 -24.44 1.87
N GLN A 3 -2.12 -24.59 0.89
CA GLN A 3 -2.27 -23.65 -0.22
C GLN A 3 -2.73 -22.24 0.21
N LEU A 4 -3.64 -22.15 1.18
CA LEU A 4 -4.08 -20.86 1.74
C LEU A 4 -2.96 -20.17 2.52
N ALA A 5 -2.12 -20.93 3.23
CA ALA A 5 -0.96 -20.36 3.90
C ALA A 5 0.03 -19.75 2.90
N TRP A 6 0.27 -20.42 1.77
CA TRP A 6 1.10 -19.89 0.68
C TRP A 6 0.50 -18.64 0.04
N PHE A 7 -0.83 -18.61 -0.15
CA PHE A 7 -1.53 -17.43 -0.64
C PHE A 7 -1.34 -16.22 0.29
N ILE A 8 -1.60 -16.40 1.59
CA ILE A 8 -1.42 -15.33 2.59
C ILE A 8 0.03 -14.85 2.59
N ALA A 9 1.00 -15.78 2.64
CA ALA A 9 2.41 -15.44 2.60
C ALA A 9 2.79 -14.63 1.34
N THR A 10 2.26 -15.02 0.17
CA THR A 10 2.54 -14.33 -1.10
C THR A 10 2.00 -12.89 -1.09
N VAL A 11 0.76 -12.70 -0.66
CA VAL A 11 0.16 -11.36 -0.54
C VAL A 11 0.94 -10.50 0.45
N THR A 12 1.21 -11.04 1.65
CA THR A 12 1.93 -10.32 2.70
C THR A 12 3.31 -9.88 2.22
N VAL A 13 4.10 -10.81 1.65
CA VAL A 13 5.42 -10.50 1.10
C VAL A 13 5.33 -9.47 -0.03
N GLY A 14 4.35 -9.60 -0.93
CA GLY A 14 4.13 -8.67 -2.03
C GLY A 14 3.89 -7.24 -1.55
N VAL A 15 3.01 -7.05 -0.56
CA VAL A 15 2.72 -5.73 0.03
C VAL A 15 3.97 -5.15 0.71
N PHE A 16 4.71 -5.95 1.48
CA PHE A 16 5.94 -5.48 2.12
C PHE A 16 7.02 -5.10 1.11
N LEU A 17 7.23 -5.89 0.05
CA LEU A 17 8.19 -5.56 -1.01
C LEU A 17 7.79 -4.29 -1.74
N TYR A 18 6.50 -4.13 -2.07
CA TYR A 18 5.98 -2.91 -2.69
C TYR A 18 6.23 -1.68 -1.80
N GLN A 19 5.89 -1.76 -0.51
CA GLN A 19 6.03 -0.64 0.41
C GLN A 19 7.49 -0.30 0.73
N LEU A 20 8.35 -1.31 0.93
CA LEU A 20 9.73 -1.12 1.39
C LEU A 20 10.73 -0.88 0.26
N ILE A 21 10.41 -1.32 -0.96
CA ILE A 21 11.31 -1.19 -2.11
C ILE A 21 10.73 -0.22 -3.13
N VAL A 22 9.56 -0.53 -3.70
CA VAL A 22 9.01 0.24 -4.84
C VAL A 22 8.68 1.66 -4.42
N MET A 23 7.93 1.83 -3.33
CA MET A 23 7.56 3.17 -2.84
C MET A 23 8.76 3.99 -2.38
N GLN A 24 9.76 3.35 -1.78
CA GLN A 24 10.98 4.05 -1.34
C GLN A 24 11.85 4.47 -2.51
N LEU A 25 11.93 3.64 -3.55
CA LEU A 25 12.64 3.96 -4.79
C LEU A 25 11.97 5.14 -5.50
N ILE A 26 10.65 5.12 -5.64
CA ILE A 26 9.88 6.24 -6.23
C ILE A 26 10.14 7.52 -5.44
N TYR A 27 9.98 7.49 -4.12
CA TYR A 27 10.25 8.65 -3.27
C TYR A 27 11.67 9.20 -3.46
N PHE A 28 12.67 8.31 -3.43
CA PHE A 28 14.07 8.70 -3.59
C PHE A 28 14.36 9.28 -4.97
N LEU A 29 13.79 8.70 -6.04
CA LEU A 29 14.04 9.14 -7.41
C LEU A 29 13.54 10.58 -7.65
N PHE A 30 12.35 10.91 -7.14
CA PHE A 30 11.73 12.22 -7.37
C PHE A 30 12.19 13.28 -6.36
N LEU A 31 12.23 12.96 -5.07
CA LEU A 31 12.60 13.95 -4.04
C LEU A 31 14.10 13.99 -3.76
N ARG A 32 14.86 12.94 -4.08
CA ARG A 32 16.29 12.79 -3.76
C ARG A 32 16.59 13.04 -2.27
N ARG A 33 15.64 12.69 -1.41
CA ARG A 33 15.73 12.76 0.06
C ARG A 33 15.66 11.37 0.64
N ASN A 34 16.14 11.21 1.87
CA ASN A 34 16.09 9.94 2.57
C ASN A 34 14.61 9.56 2.88
N PRO A 35 14.06 8.50 2.27
CA PRO A 35 12.68 8.09 2.48
C PRO A 35 12.41 7.61 3.91
N TYR A 36 13.37 6.99 4.57
CA TYR A 36 13.17 6.41 5.90
C TYR A 36 12.86 7.47 6.96
N LYS A 37 13.40 8.68 6.82
CA LYS A 37 13.04 9.81 7.71
C LYS A 37 11.57 10.21 7.56
N PHE A 38 11.05 10.16 6.34
CA PHE A 38 9.65 10.46 6.05
C PHE A 38 8.72 9.39 6.66
N TYR A 39 9.04 8.12 6.45
CA TYR A 39 8.29 7.00 7.02
C TYR A 39 8.33 6.97 8.55
N TRP A 40 9.45 7.36 9.16
CA TRP A 40 9.55 7.46 10.61
C TRP A 40 8.55 8.47 11.19
N GLY A 41 8.38 9.62 10.52
CA GLY A 41 7.36 10.61 10.88
C GLY A 41 5.92 10.11 10.73
N LEU A 42 5.68 9.13 9.86
CA LEU A 42 4.36 8.51 9.63
C LEU A 42 4.11 7.24 10.46
N SER A 43 5.08 6.76 11.23
CA SER A 43 5.00 5.49 11.96
C SER A 43 3.71 5.32 12.79
N GLN A 44 3.28 6.37 13.50
CA GLN A 44 2.03 6.37 14.28
C GLN A 44 0.79 6.20 13.40
N ALA A 45 0.74 6.87 12.25
CA ALA A 45 -0.36 6.75 11.30
C ALA A 45 -0.39 5.34 10.68
N MET A 46 0.78 4.79 10.33
CA MET A 46 0.90 3.41 9.81
C MET A 46 0.40 2.39 10.82
N LEU A 47 0.84 2.48 12.09
CA LEU A 47 0.38 1.60 13.16
C LEU A 47 -1.12 1.72 13.41
N THR A 48 -1.66 2.94 13.39
CA THR A 48 -3.10 3.18 13.56
C THR A 48 -3.89 2.55 12.40
N ALA A 49 -3.46 2.74 11.16
CA ALA A 49 -4.11 2.15 9.98
C ALA A 49 -4.08 0.62 10.04
N SER A 50 -2.96 0.02 10.44
CA SER A 50 -2.85 -1.44 10.60
C SER A 50 -3.69 -1.98 11.75
N ALA A 51 -3.70 -1.30 12.90
CA ALA A 51 -4.46 -1.73 14.08
C ALA A 51 -5.99 -1.62 13.87
N THR A 52 -6.43 -0.62 13.13
CA THR A 52 -7.85 -0.40 12.82
C THR A 52 -8.30 -1.07 11.53
N ALA A 53 -7.36 -1.60 10.74
CA ALA A 53 -7.58 -2.09 9.38
C ALA A 53 -8.33 -1.09 8.48
N SER A 54 -8.15 0.22 8.71
CA SER A 54 -8.89 1.28 7.99
C SER A 54 -8.03 2.52 7.75
N THR A 55 -7.84 2.87 6.48
CA THR A 55 -7.13 4.09 6.06
C THR A 55 -7.86 5.36 6.49
N ALA A 56 -9.20 5.35 6.40
CA ALA A 56 -10.03 6.49 6.80
C ALA A 56 -9.95 6.75 8.31
N ALA A 57 -9.86 5.71 9.14
CA ALA A 57 -9.69 5.83 10.58
C ALA A 57 -8.32 6.43 10.96
N ALA A 58 -7.27 6.16 10.17
CA ALA A 58 -5.94 6.70 10.39
C ALA A 58 -5.72 8.11 9.83
N LEU A 59 -6.62 8.59 8.95
CA LEU A 59 -6.49 9.86 8.25
C LEU A 59 -6.22 11.07 9.17
N PRO A 60 -6.90 11.25 10.33
CA PRO A 60 -6.60 12.35 11.23
C PRO A 60 -5.19 12.30 11.83
N VAL A 61 -4.67 11.09 12.08
CA VAL A 61 -3.30 10.89 12.58
C VAL A 61 -2.29 11.21 11.49
N THR A 62 -2.59 10.81 10.24
CA THR A 62 -1.78 11.15 9.06
C THR A 62 -1.67 12.66 8.85
N PHE A 63 -2.78 13.40 8.98
CA PHE A 63 -2.77 14.87 8.89
C PHE A 63 -1.81 15.50 9.92
N ARG A 64 -1.91 15.07 11.18
CA ARG A 64 -1.04 15.57 12.26
C ARG A 64 0.43 15.25 12.01
N ALA A 65 0.74 14.05 11.52
CA ALA A 65 2.10 13.64 11.17
C ALA A 65 2.67 14.45 9.99
N MET A 66 1.86 14.72 8.96
CA MET A 66 2.28 15.44 7.77
C MET A 66 2.50 16.93 8.03
N GLU A 67 1.57 17.59 8.73
CA GLU A 67 1.65 19.03 9.02
C GLU A 67 2.61 19.35 10.19
N GLY A 68 2.74 18.43 11.16
CA GLY A 68 3.57 18.62 12.35
C GLY A 68 5.05 18.24 12.13
N PRO A 69 5.45 16.99 12.43
CA PRO A 69 6.86 16.57 12.37
C PRO A 69 7.44 16.61 10.95
N LEU A 70 6.64 16.37 9.92
CA LEU A 70 7.10 16.40 8.52
C LEU A 70 6.99 17.78 7.86
N ARG A 71 6.28 18.73 8.49
CA ARG A 71 6.17 20.14 8.07
C ARG A 71 5.78 20.33 6.59
N ILE A 72 4.90 19.48 6.06
CA ILE A 72 4.35 19.61 4.71
C ILE A 72 3.28 20.72 4.72
N ASP A 73 3.20 21.50 3.63
CA ASP A 73 2.22 22.58 3.49
C ASP A 73 0.77 22.06 3.65
N PRO A 74 0.00 22.61 4.61
CA PRO A 74 -1.41 22.25 4.83
C PRO A 74 -2.29 22.36 3.59
N ARG A 75 -1.97 23.26 2.65
CA ARG A 75 -2.71 23.42 1.39
C ARG A 75 -2.60 22.17 0.51
N ILE A 76 -1.44 21.52 0.53
CA ILE A 76 -1.20 20.30 -0.25
C ILE A 76 -1.79 19.09 0.49
N THR A 77 -1.54 18.95 1.79
CA THR A 77 -2.03 17.80 2.57
C THR A 77 -3.55 17.71 2.55
N ARG A 78 -4.26 18.83 2.74
CA ARG A 78 -5.72 18.89 2.79
C ARG A 78 -6.40 18.63 1.45
N PHE A 79 -5.67 18.75 0.35
CA PHE A 79 -6.16 18.37 -0.97
C PHE A 79 -5.83 16.91 -1.30
N VAL A 80 -4.55 16.52 -1.14
CA VAL A 80 -4.06 15.23 -1.61
C VAL A 80 -4.49 14.07 -0.70
N LEU A 81 -4.46 14.23 0.62
CA LEU A 81 -4.76 13.12 1.55
C LEU A 81 -6.21 12.63 1.46
N PRO A 82 -7.25 13.48 1.40
CA PRO A 82 -8.64 12.99 1.30
C PRO A 82 -8.92 12.29 -0.03
N ILE A 83 -8.37 12.82 -1.13
CA ILE A 83 -8.50 12.21 -2.47
C ILE A 83 -7.77 10.86 -2.46
N GLY A 84 -6.53 10.84 -1.96
CA GLY A 84 -5.72 9.63 -1.85
C GLY A 84 -6.38 8.55 -0.99
N CYS A 85 -6.99 8.90 0.14
CA CYS A 85 -7.62 7.93 1.04
C CYS A 85 -8.73 7.09 0.39
N ASN A 86 -9.42 7.64 -0.62
CA ASN A 86 -10.49 6.92 -1.32
C ASN A 86 -10.03 6.27 -2.63
N ILE A 87 -9.07 6.88 -3.33
CA ILE A 87 -8.67 6.43 -4.67
C ILE A 87 -7.43 5.53 -4.63
N ASN A 88 -6.52 5.76 -3.69
CA ASN A 88 -5.31 4.94 -3.55
C ASN A 88 -5.64 3.65 -2.82
N MET A 89 -5.73 2.56 -3.59
CA MET A 89 -6.05 1.22 -3.10
C MET A 89 -5.02 0.20 -3.59
N ASP A 90 -3.73 0.55 -3.54
CA ASP A 90 -2.64 -0.29 -4.07
C ASP A 90 -2.57 -1.66 -3.39
N GLY A 91 -2.78 -1.70 -2.07
CA GLY A 91 -2.84 -2.96 -1.32
C GLY A 91 -4.03 -3.84 -1.74
N THR A 92 -5.19 -3.24 -2.02
CA THR A 92 -6.36 -3.95 -2.53
C THR A 92 -6.12 -4.47 -3.93
N ALA A 93 -5.51 -3.66 -4.80
CA ALA A 93 -5.15 -4.07 -6.16
C ALA A 93 -4.23 -5.30 -6.13
N LEU A 94 -3.16 -5.26 -5.32
CA LEU A 94 -2.24 -6.39 -5.16
C LEU A 94 -2.96 -7.64 -4.65
N PHE A 95 -3.81 -7.49 -3.64
CA PHE A 95 -4.61 -8.60 -3.12
C PHE A 95 -5.52 -9.21 -4.20
N LEU A 96 -6.27 -8.38 -4.94
CA LEU A 96 -7.20 -8.84 -5.98
C LEU A 96 -6.48 -9.52 -7.14
N SER A 97 -5.33 -9.00 -7.58
CA SER A 97 -4.53 -9.61 -8.65
C SER A 97 -4.02 -10.99 -8.22
N VAL A 98 -3.44 -11.10 -7.01
CA VAL A 98 -2.94 -12.40 -6.50
C VAL A 98 -4.09 -13.36 -6.24
N ALA A 99 -5.22 -12.90 -5.70
CA ALA A 99 -6.41 -13.72 -5.46
C ALA A 99 -6.99 -14.30 -6.75
N SER A 100 -7.06 -13.48 -7.81
CA SER A 100 -7.53 -13.92 -9.13
C SER A 100 -6.64 -15.03 -9.70
N VAL A 101 -5.32 -14.85 -9.64
CA VAL A 101 -4.36 -15.87 -10.08
C VAL A 101 -4.46 -17.15 -9.23
N PHE A 102 -4.58 -17.00 -7.91
CA PHE A 102 -4.71 -18.12 -6.99
C PHE A 102 -5.96 -18.97 -7.26
N VAL A 103 -7.12 -18.33 -7.49
CA VAL A 103 -8.35 -19.04 -7.84
C VAL A 103 -8.19 -19.80 -9.16
N CYS A 104 -7.52 -19.22 -10.16
CA CYS A 104 -7.24 -19.92 -11.42
C CYS A 104 -6.36 -21.16 -11.21
N GLN A 105 -5.30 -21.03 -10.39
CA GLN A 105 -4.41 -22.14 -10.05
C GLN A 105 -5.14 -23.27 -9.30
N MET A 106 -6.06 -22.93 -8.38
CA MET A 106 -6.87 -23.93 -7.67
C MET A 106 -7.79 -24.73 -8.61
N ASN A 107 -8.29 -24.09 -9.67
CA ASN A 107 -9.14 -24.73 -10.67
C ASN A 107 -8.34 -25.35 -11.84
N SER A 108 -7.02 -25.41 -11.73
CA SER A 108 -6.12 -25.89 -12.80
C SER A 108 -6.31 -25.16 -14.14
N MET A 109 -6.74 -23.90 -14.10
CA MET A 109 -6.86 -23.05 -15.28
C MET A 109 -5.53 -22.35 -15.58
N HIS A 110 -5.07 -22.44 -16.82
CA HIS A 110 -3.87 -21.74 -17.25
C HIS A 110 -4.25 -20.34 -17.76
N LEU A 111 -3.67 -19.31 -17.14
CA LEU A 111 -3.87 -17.92 -17.56
C LEU A 111 -2.87 -17.58 -18.67
N GLY A 112 -3.38 -17.25 -19.86
CA GLY A 112 -2.58 -16.66 -20.92
C GLY A 112 -2.20 -15.21 -20.63
N PHE A 113 -1.22 -14.67 -21.35
CA PHE A 113 -0.75 -13.28 -21.18
C PHE A 113 -1.88 -12.24 -21.33
N ALA A 114 -2.79 -12.44 -22.30
CA ALA A 114 -3.93 -11.56 -22.50
C ALA A 114 -4.88 -11.53 -21.30
N GLN A 115 -5.11 -12.69 -20.67
CA GLN A 115 -5.97 -12.79 -19.48
C GLN A 115 -5.30 -12.15 -18.26
N LEU A 116 -3.98 -12.30 -18.14
CA LEU A 116 -3.21 -11.69 -17.06
C LEU A 116 -3.20 -10.15 -17.17
N ALA A 117 -3.23 -9.60 -18.38
CA ALA A 117 -3.31 -8.16 -18.60
C ALA A 117 -4.71 -7.56 -18.35
N THR A 118 -5.76 -8.38 -18.42
CA THR A 118 -7.15 -7.96 -18.14
C THR A 118 -7.53 -8.04 -16.66
N ILE A 119 -6.79 -8.83 -15.86
CA ILE A 119 -6.92 -8.90 -14.40
C ILE A 119 -6.27 -7.67 -13.78
#